data_AF-A0A498NS98-F1
#
_entry.id   AF-A0A498NS98-F1
#
_cell.length_a   1.000
_cell.length_b   1.000
_cell.length_c   1.000
_cell.angle_alpha   90.00
_cell.angle_beta   90.00
_cell.angle_gamma   90.00
#
_symmetry.space_group_name_H-M   'P 1'
#
loop_
_entity.id
_entity.type
_entity.pdbx_description
1 polymer ?
#
loop_
_entity_poly.entity_id
_entity_poly.type
_entity_poly.pdbx_seq_one_letter_code
_entity_poly.pdbx_strand_id
1 'polypeptide(L)'
;MHRTKCTEMINGVLAPYFLKKLVADVGDQRFSLLLDESTDISVSKYLGVVIRYFSDTKQTVVSTFLGLVELEGGDARSIACAVVGFLVKCGLKKEKLLGIGTDNASVMTGVNNGVHKVLKEEYGLKDLVLIRCVCHSLQLAVSHASNDTIPRSVEYLVRETYNWFSVSPKRREAYKAIYETINCGEKPLQITKVCATRWLSIEPAVSRILDQWEELRLHFSVTKSSEHCYMAEVLYSMYSDPQNILYLTFLKSVLGEVQLAIKAFEGEQVDPLKLLESLVSLIKSVSSRVLNPLAKTDVLKGPIDGDISPKPYLGYLFESKAAELHLVPEHEINVRKRCVAFTISLTNELRRLFDVKPHIVLTLLNEQRVLPFDPSPVAKHSQAAQFSCTSPSQLQSERGDVHPPVS
;
A
#
# COMPACT_ATOMS: atom_id res chain seq x y z
N MET A 1 5.70 32.74 23.33
CA MET A 1 5.42 31.72 24.37
C MET A 1 6.66 30.84 24.48
N HIS A 2 7.29 30.73 25.66
CA HIS A 2 8.52 29.91 25.82
C HIS A 2 8.20 28.43 25.57
N ARG A 3 9.12 27.71 24.91
CA ARG A 3 8.98 26.28 24.56
C ARG A 3 8.45 25.43 25.72
N THR A 4 8.99 25.63 26.91
CA THR A 4 8.57 24.91 28.14
C THR A 4 7.12 25.19 28.52
N LYS A 5 6.65 26.44 28.42
CA LYS A 5 5.25 26.80 28.71
C LYS A 5 4.29 26.18 27.69
N CYS A 6 4.67 26.11 26.42
CA CYS A 6 3.87 25.41 25.40
C CYS A 6 3.79 23.91 25.71
N THR A 7 4.92 23.27 26.04
CA THR A 7 4.96 21.85 26.39
C THR A 7 4.08 21.54 27.60
N GLU A 8 4.17 22.32 28.67
CA GLU A 8 3.32 22.15 29.86
C GLU A 8 1.83 22.33 29.55
N MET A 9 1.46 23.30 28.71
CA MET A 9 0.07 23.49 28.31
C MET A 9 -0.45 22.32 27.47
N ILE A 10 0.35 21.82 26.54
CA ILE A 10 -0.02 20.68 25.69
C ILE A 10 -0.16 19.41 26.55
N ASN A 11 0.84 19.10 27.37
CA ASN A 11 0.90 17.86 28.13
C ASN A 11 0.00 17.86 29.37
N GLY A 12 -0.13 19.01 30.04
CA GLY A 12 -0.86 19.14 31.30
C GLY A 12 -2.35 19.49 31.12
N VAL A 13 -2.74 20.09 29.99
CA VAL A 13 -4.10 20.58 29.78
C VAL A 13 -4.75 19.97 28.54
N LEU A 14 -4.19 20.23 27.35
CA LEU A 14 -4.84 19.87 26.09
C LEU A 14 -4.90 18.34 25.89
N ALA A 15 -3.77 17.64 26.01
CA ALA A 15 -3.73 16.20 25.79
C ALA A 15 -4.64 15.43 26.76
N PRO A 16 -4.63 15.67 28.09
CA PRO A 16 -5.56 15.02 29.01
C PRO A 16 -7.03 15.36 28.71
N TYR A 17 -7.33 16.60 28.30
CA TYR A 17 -8.68 17.00 27.94
C TYR A 17 -9.19 16.23 26.71
N PHE A 18 -8.41 16.18 25.62
CA PHE A 18 -8.80 15.48 24.40
C PHE A 18 -8.85 13.97 24.61
N LEU A 19 -7.93 13.38 25.39
CA LEU A 19 -7.97 11.97 25.73
C LEU A 19 -9.23 11.61 26.52
N LYS A 20 -9.59 12.41 27.55
CA LYS A 20 -10.84 12.19 28.31
C LYS A 20 -12.06 12.27 27.42
N LYS A 21 -12.11 13.27 26.51
CA LYS A 21 -13.21 13.42 25.56
C LYS A 21 -13.31 12.23 24.61
N LEU A 22 -12.17 11.75 24.10
CA LEU A 22 -12.09 10.57 23.24
C LEU A 22 -12.59 9.32 23.95
N VAL A 23 -12.08 9.05 25.15
CA VAL A 23 -12.44 7.85 25.94
C VAL A 23 -13.91 7.89 26.34
N ALA A 24 -14.46 9.08 26.65
CA ALA A 24 -15.89 9.23 26.90
C ALA A 24 -16.75 8.95 25.66
N ASP A 25 -16.31 9.37 24.47
CA ASP A 25 -17.02 9.10 23.20
C ASP A 25 -16.93 7.63 22.79
N VAL A 26 -15.83 6.93 23.11
CA VAL A 26 -15.72 5.47 22.95
C VAL A 26 -16.63 4.74 23.94
N GLY A 27 -16.71 5.22 25.19
CA GLY A 27 -17.56 4.65 26.24
C GLY A 27 -17.27 3.17 26.53
N ASP A 28 -18.32 2.35 26.58
CA ASP A 28 -18.22 0.89 26.76
C ASP A 28 -18.34 0.11 25.43
N GLN A 29 -18.23 0.80 24.30
CA GLN A 29 -18.32 0.18 22.98
C GLN A 29 -17.06 -0.64 22.64
N ARG A 30 -17.18 -1.50 21.62
CA ARG A 30 -16.03 -2.20 21.06
C ARG A 30 -15.24 -1.27 20.14
N PHE A 31 -13.93 -1.42 20.12
CA PHE A 31 -13.03 -0.64 19.27
C PHE A 31 -11.96 -1.53 18.65
N SER A 32 -11.27 -1.01 17.63
CA SER A 32 -10.11 -1.64 17.01
C SER A 32 -8.93 -0.67 17.02
N LEU A 33 -7.71 -1.21 16.89
CA LEU A 33 -6.49 -0.41 16.83
C LEU A 33 -5.81 -0.57 15.48
N LEU A 34 -5.24 0.50 14.94
CA LEU A 34 -4.21 0.43 13.90
C LEU A 34 -2.87 0.71 14.58
N LEU A 35 -1.93 -0.20 14.39
CA LEU A 35 -0.61 -0.20 15.01
C LEU A 35 0.43 -0.06 13.91
N ASP A 36 1.28 0.95 14.01
CA ASP A 36 2.37 1.17 13.06
C ASP A 36 3.67 1.49 13.81
N GLU A 37 4.74 0.78 13.50
CA GLU A 37 6.04 0.99 14.13
C GLU A 37 6.80 2.12 13.42
N SER A 38 7.26 3.09 14.19
CA SER A 38 8.14 4.16 13.71
C SER A 38 9.42 4.19 14.55
N THR A 39 10.56 4.35 13.88
CA THR A 39 11.84 4.55 14.55
C THR A 39 12.14 6.04 14.62
N ASP A 40 12.35 6.57 15.83
CA ASP A 40 12.77 7.96 16.00
C ASP A 40 14.27 8.15 15.67
N ILE A 41 14.68 9.40 15.44
CA ILE A 41 16.06 9.82 15.18
C ILE A 41 17.02 9.40 16.31
N SER A 42 16.49 9.25 17.53
CA SER A 42 17.21 8.79 18.72
C SER A 42 17.38 7.26 18.83
N VAL A 43 17.00 6.49 17.80
CA VAL A 43 17.03 5.00 17.75
C VAL A 43 15.98 4.32 18.64
N SER A 44 15.23 5.08 19.45
CA SER A 44 14.06 4.57 20.17
C SER A 44 12.94 4.17 19.22
N LYS A 45 12.33 3.01 19.47
CA LYS A 45 11.20 2.49 18.72
C LYS A 45 9.89 2.94 19.37
N TYR A 46 9.02 3.54 18.57
CA TYR A 46 7.69 3.94 18.99
C TYR A 46 6.64 3.20 18.19
N LEU A 47 5.57 2.79 18.88
CA LEU A 47 4.36 2.27 18.27
C LEU A 47 3.33 3.39 18.20
N GLY A 48 2.99 3.80 16.99
CA GLY A 48 1.84 4.66 16.72
C GLY A 48 0.56 3.87 16.93
N VAL A 49 -0.35 4.39 17.76
CA VAL A 49 -1.64 3.76 18.05
C VAL A 49 -2.75 4.69 17.58
N VAL A 50 -3.52 4.23 16.60
CA VAL A 50 -4.76 4.86 16.14
C VAL A 50 -5.93 4.00 16.60
N ILE A 51 -6.94 4.61 17.22
CA ILE A 51 -8.17 3.92 17.62
C ILE A 51 -9.26 4.13 16.56
N ARG A 52 -10.00 3.07 16.26
CA ARG A 52 -11.16 3.08 15.38
C ARG A 52 -12.39 2.56 16.11
N TYR A 53 -13.45 3.35 16.16
CA TYR A 53 -14.69 3.06 16.88
C TYR A 53 -15.89 3.78 16.25
N PHE A 54 -17.11 3.41 16.62
CA PHE A 54 -18.30 4.15 16.21
C PHE A 54 -18.59 5.27 17.21
N SER A 55 -18.65 6.51 16.73
CA SER A 55 -18.94 7.67 17.57
C SER A 55 -20.44 7.93 17.58
N ASP A 56 -21.10 7.72 18.71
CA ASP A 56 -22.53 8.02 18.87
C ASP A 56 -22.79 9.52 18.68
N THR A 57 -21.83 10.38 19.03
CA THR A 57 -21.98 11.83 18.85
C THR A 57 -21.95 12.26 17.39
N LYS A 58 -21.14 11.58 16.56
CA LYS A 58 -21.01 11.90 15.13
C LYS A 58 -21.82 10.99 14.21
N GLN A 59 -22.42 9.92 14.75
CA GLN A 59 -23.15 8.88 14.02
C GLN A 59 -22.33 8.29 12.86
N THR A 60 -21.02 8.11 13.07
CA THR A 60 -20.10 7.60 12.04
C THR A 60 -18.91 6.89 12.68
N VAL A 61 -18.22 6.06 11.89
CA VAL A 61 -16.97 5.43 12.32
C VAL A 61 -15.85 6.47 12.31
N VAL A 62 -15.20 6.63 13.46
CA VAL A 62 -14.09 7.57 13.64
C VAL A 62 -12.80 6.77 13.77
N SER A 63 -11.80 7.15 12.97
CA SER A 63 -10.41 6.74 13.19
C SER A 63 -9.63 7.95 13.68
N THR A 64 -8.96 7.86 14.82
CA THR A 64 -8.21 8.98 15.36
C THR A 64 -7.01 8.53 16.17
N PHE A 65 -6.01 9.38 16.23
CA PHE A 65 -4.77 9.12 16.93
C PHE A 65 -5.03 9.01 18.43
N LEU A 66 -4.60 7.90 19.04
CA LEU A 66 -4.72 7.65 20.47
C LEU A 66 -3.43 8.02 21.21
N GLY A 67 -2.26 7.68 20.63
CA GLY A 67 -0.97 8.04 21.21
C GLY A 67 0.22 7.32 20.60
N LEU A 68 1.41 7.68 21.08
CA LEU A 68 2.66 6.95 20.84
C LEU A 68 3.01 6.14 22.07
N VAL A 69 3.42 4.90 21.87
CA VAL A 69 3.91 4.01 22.92
C VAL A 69 5.38 3.74 22.67
N GLU A 70 6.23 4.07 23.63
CA GLU A 70 7.64 3.71 23.57
C GLU A 70 7.78 2.20 23.81
N LEU A 71 8.55 1.53 22.95
CA LEU A 71 8.78 0.09 23.04
C LEU A 71 10.15 -0.17 23.67
N GLU A 72 10.16 -0.85 24.81
CA GLU A 72 11.40 -1.31 25.48
C GLU A 72 12.08 -2.47 24.74
N GLY A 73 11.30 -3.22 23.94
CA GLY A 73 11.75 -4.38 23.17
C GLY A 73 10.94 -4.56 21.89
N GLY A 74 11.58 -5.11 20.86
CA GLY A 74 10.97 -5.35 19.55
C GLY A 74 10.39 -6.76 19.36
N ASP A 75 10.19 -7.52 20.44
CA ASP A 75 9.55 -8.83 20.40
C ASP A 75 8.03 -8.73 20.66
N ALA A 76 7.29 -9.77 20.27
CA ALA A 76 5.84 -9.75 20.33
C ALA A 76 5.25 -9.62 21.74
N ARG A 77 5.93 -10.13 22.78
CA ARG A 77 5.42 -10.01 24.16
C ARG A 77 5.61 -8.60 24.68
N SER A 78 6.78 -8.01 24.43
CA SER A 78 7.06 -6.61 24.78
C SER A 78 6.04 -5.67 24.13
N ILE A 79 5.75 -5.85 22.85
CA ILE A 79 4.76 -5.04 22.13
C ILE A 79 3.34 -5.28 22.67
N ALA A 80 2.92 -6.53 22.89
CA ALA A 80 1.59 -6.83 23.42
C ALA A 80 1.39 -6.23 24.83
N CYS A 81 2.40 -6.34 25.68
CA CYS A 81 2.42 -5.73 27.01
C CYS A 81 2.30 -4.21 26.94
N ALA A 82 3.08 -3.57 26.06
CA ALA A 82 3.04 -2.14 25.84
C ALA A 82 1.65 -1.67 25.36
N VAL A 83 1.02 -2.39 24.42
CA VAL A 83 -0.34 -2.08 23.93
C VAL A 83 -1.37 -2.20 25.06
N VAL A 84 -1.37 -3.30 25.81
CA VAL A 84 -2.35 -3.51 26.89
C VAL A 84 -2.15 -2.51 28.02
N GLY A 85 -0.89 -2.27 28.43
CA GLY A 85 -0.55 -1.27 29.43
C GLY A 85 -0.98 0.13 29.00
N PHE A 86 -0.80 0.47 27.72
CA PHE A 86 -1.23 1.75 27.16
C PHE A 86 -2.77 1.91 27.16
N LEU A 87 -3.53 0.87 26.84
CA LEU A 87 -4.99 0.89 26.93
C LEU A 87 -5.46 1.15 28.37
N VAL A 88 -4.86 0.45 29.36
CA VAL A 88 -5.17 0.64 30.78
C VAL A 88 -4.85 2.08 31.21
N LYS A 89 -3.69 2.62 30.79
CA LYS A 89 -3.31 4.01 31.07
C LYS A 89 -4.30 5.02 30.48
N CYS A 90 -4.88 4.72 29.33
CA CYS A 90 -5.91 5.56 28.71
C CYS A 90 -7.29 5.40 29.35
N GLY A 91 -7.50 4.41 30.24
CA GLY A 91 -8.82 4.09 30.80
C GLY A 91 -9.71 3.27 29.87
N LEU A 92 -9.13 2.61 28.88
CA LEU A 92 -9.84 1.72 27.95
C LEU A 92 -9.76 0.26 28.41
N LYS A 93 -10.88 -0.45 28.34
CA LYS A 93 -10.96 -1.88 28.69
C LYS A 93 -10.42 -2.73 27.54
N LYS A 94 -9.37 -3.53 27.80
CA LYS A 94 -8.79 -4.44 26.80
C LYS A 94 -9.80 -5.46 26.25
N GLU A 95 -10.78 -5.84 27.07
CA GLU A 95 -11.83 -6.81 26.71
C GLU A 95 -12.77 -6.29 25.60
N LYS A 96 -12.75 -4.97 25.35
CA LYS A 96 -13.51 -4.32 24.27
C LYS A 96 -12.71 -4.20 22.96
N LEU A 97 -11.44 -4.61 22.96
CA LEU A 97 -10.61 -4.66 21.75
C LEU A 97 -11.10 -5.78 20.82
N LEU A 98 -11.68 -5.40 19.70
CA LEU A 98 -12.23 -6.30 18.69
C LEU A 98 -11.18 -6.77 17.69
N GLY A 99 -10.24 -5.89 17.32
CA GLY A 99 -9.24 -6.22 16.32
C GLY A 99 -8.05 -5.26 16.29
N ILE A 100 -6.98 -5.73 15.68
CA ILE A 100 -5.78 -4.95 15.39
C ILE A 100 -5.49 -4.97 13.89
N GLY A 101 -5.21 -3.79 13.32
CA GLY A 101 -4.63 -3.61 12.00
C GLY A 101 -3.16 -3.28 12.14
N THR A 102 -2.30 -3.91 11.34
CA THR A 102 -0.85 -3.73 11.43
C THR A 102 -0.18 -3.94 10.08
N ASP A 103 1.04 -3.44 9.93
CA ASP A 103 1.93 -3.91 8.87
C ASP A 103 2.16 -5.42 9.02
N ASN A 104 2.45 -6.15 7.93
CA ASN A 104 2.57 -7.61 8.00
C ASN A 104 3.92 -8.06 8.58
N ALA A 105 4.52 -7.26 9.46
CA ALA A 105 5.74 -7.62 10.14
C ALA A 105 5.54 -8.96 10.86
N SER A 106 6.57 -9.82 10.80
CA SER A 106 6.53 -11.16 11.39
C SER A 106 6.31 -11.11 12.90
N VAL A 107 6.83 -10.09 13.57
CA VAL A 107 6.59 -9.84 15.00
C VAL A 107 5.11 -9.54 15.30
N MET A 108 4.40 -8.87 14.39
CA MET A 108 3.00 -8.50 14.59
C MET A 108 2.04 -9.64 14.22
N THR A 109 2.34 -10.34 13.12
CA THR A 109 1.42 -11.26 12.43
C THR A 109 1.84 -12.73 12.42
N GLY A 110 2.98 -13.05 13.03
CA GLY A 110 3.56 -14.39 13.06
C GLY A 110 2.66 -15.43 13.70
N VAL A 111 2.57 -16.61 13.07
CA VAL A 111 1.70 -17.72 13.52
C VAL A 111 2.13 -18.28 14.87
N ASN A 112 3.44 -18.27 15.17
CA ASN A 112 3.97 -18.89 16.38
C ASN A 112 4.18 -17.90 17.52
N ASN A 113 4.72 -16.72 17.22
CA ASN A 113 5.16 -15.71 18.19
C ASN A 113 4.76 -14.29 17.75
N GLY A 114 3.58 -14.12 17.14
CA GLY A 114 3.09 -12.80 16.73
C GLY A 114 2.33 -12.09 17.86
N VAL A 115 2.33 -10.75 17.87
CA VAL A 115 1.56 -9.92 18.83
C VAL A 115 0.10 -10.32 18.88
N HIS A 116 -0.51 -10.58 17.71
CA HIS A 116 -1.89 -11.06 17.64
C HIS A 116 -2.11 -12.34 18.45
N LYS A 117 -1.21 -13.30 18.34
CA LYS A 117 -1.30 -14.57 19.08
C LYS A 117 -1.10 -14.37 20.58
N VAL A 118 -0.10 -13.58 20.96
CA VAL A 118 0.16 -13.25 22.38
C VAL A 118 -1.07 -12.59 23.01
N LEU A 119 -1.70 -11.62 22.32
CA LEU A 119 -2.93 -10.98 22.79
C LEU A 119 -4.09 -11.97 22.98
N LYS A 120 -4.21 -12.98 22.10
CA LYS A 120 -5.25 -14.01 22.21
C LYS A 120 -4.99 -14.97 23.36
N GLU A 121 -3.77 -15.46 23.49
CA GLU A 121 -3.40 -16.56 24.39
C GLU A 121 -3.06 -16.06 25.80
N GLU A 122 -2.23 -15.04 25.93
CA GLU A 122 -1.74 -14.54 27.22
C GLU A 122 -2.68 -13.49 27.83
N TYR A 123 -3.34 -12.67 27.01
CA TYR A 123 -4.26 -11.61 27.47
C TYR A 123 -5.75 -11.97 27.34
N GLY A 124 -6.08 -13.19 26.90
CA GLY A 124 -7.43 -13.74 26.88
C GLY A 124 -8.37 -13.16 25.81
N LEU A 125 -7.85 -12.45 24.79
CA LEU A 125 -8.66 -11.82 23.74
C LEU A 125 -9.04 -12.82 22.64
N LYS A 126 -9.78 -13.88 22.97
CA LYS A 126 -10.03 -15.04 22.07
C LYS A 126 -10.63 -14.67 20.71
N ASP A 127 -11.47 -13.64 20.66
CA ASP A 127 -12.16 -13.19 19.45
C ASP A 127 -11.41 -12.07 18.69
N LEU A 128 -10.18 -11.76 19.10
CA LEU A 128 -9.38 -10.71 18.45
C LEU A 128 -9.15 -11.01 16.97
N VAL A 129 -9.54 -10.07 16.12
CA VAL A 129 -9.33 -10.12 14.68
C VAL A 129 -8.00 -9.46 14.31
N LEU A 130 -7.21 -10.11 13.46
CA LEU A 130 -6.04 -9.52 12.83
C LEU A 130 -6.40 -9.06 11.42
N ILE A 131 -6.22 -7.76 11.16
CA ILE A 131 -6.26 -7.18 9.82
C ILE A 131 -4.83 -6.94 9.37
N ARG A 132 -4.45 -7.58 8.28
CA ARG A 132 -3.16 -7.38 7.60
C ARG A 132 -3.27 -6.21 6.63
N CYS A 133 -2.21 -5.41 6.53
CA CYS A 133 -2.15 -4.32 5.57
C CYS A 133 -2.20 -4.89 4.14
N VAL A 134 -3.27 -4.58 3.41
CA VAL A 134 -3.45 -5.03 2.02
C VAL A 134 -2.32 -4.52 1.13
N CYS A 135 -1.95 -3.25 1.24
CA CYS A 135 -0.85 -2.67 0.45
C CYS A 135 0.46 -3.43 0.67
N HIS A 136 0.77 -3.76 1.92
CA HIS A 136 1.98 -4.51 2.23
C HIS A 136 1.87 -5.97 1.81
N SER A 137 0.69 -6.59 1.90
CA SER A 137 0.46 -7.93 1.37
C SER A 137 0.67 -7.99 -0.15
N LEU A 138 0.16 -7.00 -0.89
CA LEU A 138 0.36 -6.89 -2.34
C LEU A 138 1.85 -6.74 -2.68
N GLN A 139 2.58 -5.93 -1.92
CA GLN A 139 4.04 -5.79 -2.06
C GLN A 139 4.77 -7.11 -1.81
N LEU A 140 4.42 -7.82 -0.74
CA LEU A 140 5.04 -9.11 -0.39
C LEU A 140 4.74 -10.17 -1.45
N ALA A 141 3.51 -10.22 -1.96
CA ALA A 141 3.11 -11.14 -3.02
C ALA A 141 3.95 -10.94 -4.30
N VAL A 142 4.14 -9.69 -4.71
CA VAL A 142 4.97 -9.36 -5.88
C VAL A 142 6.44 -9.66 -5.63
N SER A 143 6.97 -9.33 -4.44
CA SER A 143 8.36 -9.62 -4.10
C SER A 143 8.63 -11.14 -4.08
N HIS A 144 7.73 -11.92 -3.48
CA HIS A 144 7.79 -13.37 -3.48
C HIS A 144 7.79 -13.93 -4.91
N ALA A 145 6.81 -13.53 -5.74
CA ALA A 145 6.74 -13.96 -7.12
C ALA A 145 7.99 -13.57 -7.93
N SER A 146 8.52 -12.37 -7.72
CA SER A 146 9.73 -11.88 -8.41
C SER A 146 10.96 -12.71 -8.05
N ASN A 147 11.19 -12.92 -6.75
CA ASN A 147 12.36 -13.63 -6.23
C ASN A 147 12.44 -15.08 -6.72
N ASP A 148 11.28 -15.74 -6.88
CA ASP A 148 11.20 -17.14 -7.28
C ASP A 148 11.35 -17.36 -8.79
N THR A 149 10.99 -16.36 -9.61
CA THR A 149 10.74 -16.59 -11.04
C THR A 149 11.54 -15.68 -11.97
N ILE A 150 11.75 -14.42 -11.59
CA ILE A 150 12.45 -13.43 -12.41
C ILE A 150 13.96 -13.50 -12.13
N PRO A 151 14.82 -13.42 -13.17
CA PRO A 151 16.26 -13.41 -12.95
C PRO A 151 16.71 -12.23 -12.08
N ARG A 152 17.60 -12.48 -11.11
CA ARG A 152 18.21 -11.44 -10.25
C ARG A 152 18.92 -10.34 -11.04
N SER A 153 19.35 -10.63 -12.28
CA SER A 153 19.93 -9.63 -13.19
C SER A 153 18.94 -8.50 -13.50
N VAL A 154 17.63 -8.77 -13.59
CA VAL A 154 16.64 -7.73 -13.89
C VAL A 154 16.52 -6.75 -12.72
N GLU A 155 16.45 -7.24 -11.49
CA GLU A 155 16.44 -6.38 -10.30
C GLU A 155 17.74 -5.59 -10.17
N TYR A 156 18.88 -6.25 -10.43
CA TYR A 156 20.19 -5.61 -10.44
C TYR A 156 20.26 -4.46 -11.45
N LEU A 157 19.75 -4.65 -12.67
CA LEU A 157 19.69 -3.61 -13.71
C LEU A 157 18.97 -2.36 -13.22
N VAL A 158 17.77 -2.53 -12.64
CA VAL A 158 16.95 -1.42 -12.16
C VAL A 158 17.67 -0.69 -11.00
N ARG A 159 18.20 -1.44 -10.04
CA ARG A 159 18.89 -0.89 -8.87
C ARG A 159 20.17 -0.14 -9.25
N GLU A 160 21.02 -0.75 -10.07
CA GLU A 160 22.30 -0.15 -10.44
C GLU A 160 22.14 1.03 -11.41
N THR A 161 21.08 1.05 -12.22
CA THR A 161 20.72 2.24 -13.00
C THR A 161 20.45 3.43 -12.08
N TYR A 162 19.68 3.24 -10.99
CA TYR A 162 19.49 4.30 -9.99
C TYR A 162 20.81 4.69 -9.30
N ASN A 163 21.58 3.71 -8.83
CA ASN A 163 22.83 3.95 -8.11
C ASN A 163 23.81 4.76 -8.97
N TRP A 164 23.89 4.48 -10.27
CA TRP A 164 24.74 5.19 -11.22
C TRP A 164 24.57 6.71 -11.18
N PHE A 165 23.31 7.18 -11.12
CA PHE A 165 22.96 8.60 -11.12
C PHE A 165 22.92 9.23 -9.74
N SER A 166 22.60 8.46 -8.69
CA SER A 166 22.48 9.00 -7.33
C SER A 166 23.80 9.48 -6.74
N VAL A 167 24.93 8.92 -7.20
CA VAL A 167 26.25 9.18 -6.62
C VAL A 167 27.00 10.32 -7.33
N SER A 168 26.64 10.67 -8.57
CA SER A 168 27.43 11.61 -9.39
C SER A 168 26.58 12.67 -10.09
N PRO A 169 26.72 13.95 -9.71
CA PRO A 169 26.16 15.07 -10.48
C PRO A 169 26.68 15.12 -11.92
N LYS A 170 27.97 14.82 -12.14
CA LYS A 170 28.58 14.80 -13.48
C LYS A 170 27.89 13.79 -14.41
N ARG A 171 27.59 12.58 -13.91
CA ARG A 171 26.89 11.54 -14.69
C ARG A 171 25.45 11.95 -15.02
N ARG A 172 24.78 12.67 -14.12
CA ARG A 172 23.44 13.23 -14.38
C ARG A 172 23.46 14.28 -15.48
N GLU A 173 24.43 15.19 -15.46
CA GLU A 173 24.54 16.21 -16.50
C GLU A 173 24.90 15.62 -17.87
N ALA A 174 25.84 14.65 -17.90
CA ALA A 174 26.19 13.95 -19.13
C ALA A 174 24.99 13.23 -19.76
N TYR A 175 24.20 12.52 -18.94
CA TYR A 175 22.98 11.85 -19.41
C TYR A 175 21.93 12.85 -19.88
N LYS A 176 21.75 13.95 -19.14
CA LYS A 176 20.81 15.01 -19.52
C LYS A 176 21.13 15.61 -20.88
N ALA A 177 22.42 15.86 -21.18
CA ALA A 177 22.83 16.35 -22.50
C ALA A 177 22.51 15.34 -23.62
N ILE A 178 22.74 14.04 -23.38
CA ILE A 178 22.37 12.98 -24.33
C ILE A 178 20.85 12.95 -24.54
N TYR A 179 20.08 12.98 -23.46
CA TYR A 179 18.63 12.93 -23.50
C TYR A 179 18.03 14.14 -24.24
N GLU A 180 18.49 15.36 -23.92
CA GLU A 180 18.07 16.60 -24.59
C GLU A 180 18.38 16.57 -26.09
N THR A 181 19.52 15.97 -26.47
CA THR A 181 19.90 15.82 -27.89
C THR A 181 18.97 14.87 -28.65
N ILE A 182 18.57 13.76 -28.02
CA ILE A 182 17.66 12.76 -28.63
C ILE A 182 16.22 13.27 -28.66
N ASN A 183 15.77 13.92 -27.59
CA ASN A 183 14.37 14.28 -27.36
C ASN A 183 14.10 15.78 -27.56
N CYS A 184 14.79 16.43 -28.51
CA CYS A 184 14.52 17.81 -28.93
C CYS A 184 14.45 18.85 -27.79
N GLY A 185 15.31 18.73 -26.78
CA GLY A 185 15.39 19.64 -25.64
C GLY A 185 14.50 19.29 -24.45
N GLU A 186 13.81 18.15 -24.48
CA GLU A 186 13.11 17.63 -23.30
C GLU A 186 14.06 17.16 -22.20
N LYS A 187 13.56 17.06 -20.97
CA LYS A 187 14.35 16.68 -19.79
C LYS A 187 14.05 15.24 -19.36
N PRO A 188 15.08 14.46 -18.98
CA PRO A 188 14.88 13.10 -18.53
C PRO A 188 14.13 13.06 -17.19
N LEU A 189 13.34 11.99 -17.00
CA LEU A 189 12.74 11.69 -15.71
C LEU A 189 13.77 11.05 -14.79
N GLN A 190 13.88 11.55 -13.56
CA GLN A 190 14.79 10.99 -12.57
C GLN A 190 14.42 9.53 -12.26
N ILE A 191 15.37 8.60 -12.36
CA ILE A 191 15.12 7.21 -11.98
C ILE A 191 14.81 7.14 -10.47
N THR A 192 13.74 6.43 -10.10
CA THR A 192 13.32 6.28 -8.71
C THR A 192 14.18 5.25 -7.99
N LYS A 193 14.51 5.51 -6.72
CA LYS A 193 15.20 4.53 -5.87
C LYS A 193 14.30 3.32 -5.64
N VAL A 194 14.80 2.14 -5.97
CA VAL A 194 14.18 0.89 -5.52
C VAL A 194 14.50 0.67 -4.03
N CYS A 195 13.47 0.51 -3.22
CA CYS A 195 13.56 0.18 -1.81
C CYS A 195 13.30 -1.33 -1.63
N ALA A 196 14.23 -2.03 -0.98
CA ALA A 196 14.17 -3.48 -0.76
C ALA A 196 12.90 -3.92 -0.02
N THR A 197 12.33 -3.06 0.85
CA THR A 197 11.09 -3.34 1.59
C THR A 197 9.82 -2.89 0.87
N ARG A 198 9.93 -2.18 -0.27
CA ARG A 198 8.79 -1.64 -1.02
C ARG A 198 8.96 -1.90 -2.51
N TRP A 199 8.54 -3.08 -2.95
CA TRP A 199 8.49 -3.44 -4.38
C TRP A 199 7.62 -2.49 -5.22
N LEU A 200 6.80 -1.64 -4.59
CA LEU A 200 6.12 -0.51 -5.25
C LEU A 200 7.05 0.50 -5.91
N SER A 201 8.23 0.71 -5.35
CA SER A 201 9.21 1.62 -5.96
C SER A 201 9.79 1.10 -7.28
N ILE A 202 9.55 -0.19 -7.58
CA ILE A 202 10.02 -0.81 -8.82
C ILE A 202 9.12 -0.43 -10.00
N GLU A 203 7.80 -0.31 -9.85
CA GLU A 203 6.95 0.05 -11.00
C GLU A 203 7.34 1.41 -11.59
N PRO A 204 7.45 2.51 -10.81
CA PRO A 204 7.87 3.79 -11.36
C PRO A 204 9.31 3.76 -11.89
N ALA A 205 10.20 2.98 -11.26
CA ALA A 205 11.57 2.83 -11.74
C ALA A 205 11.62 2.08 -13.09
N VAL A 206 10.88 0.97 -13.22
CA VAL A 206 10.76 0.17 -14.43
C VAL A 206 10.11 0.97 -15.55
N SER A 207 9.03 1.71 -15.28
CA SER A 207 8.42 2.58 -16.30
C SER A 207 9.42 3.62 -16.79
N ARG A 208 10.07 4.37 -15.89
CA ARG A 208 11.05 5.41 -16.26
C ARG A 208 12.28 4.86 -16.97
N ILE A 209 12.70 3.63 -16.67
CA ILE A 209 13.80 2.97 -17.39
C ILE A 209 13.36 2.58 -18.79
N LEU A 210 12.16 2.01 -18.95
CA LEU A 210 11.63 1.63 -20.26
C LEU A 210 11.34 2.83 -21.16
N ASP A 211 10.79 3.90 -20.58
CA ASP A 211 10.46 5.14 -21.30
C ASP A 211 11.73 5.90 -21.76
N GLN A 212 12.90 5.54 -21.23
CA GLN A 212 14.20 6.15 -21.54
C GLN A 212 15.24 5.10 -21.96
N TRP A 213 14.79 3.94 -22.47
CA TRP A 213 15.64 2.76 -22.67
C TRP A 213 16.80 3.01 -23.64
N GLU A 214 16.51 3.64 -24.77
CA GLU A 214 17.50 3.88 -25.82
C GLU A 214 18.52 4.95 -25.40
N GLU A 215 18.06 6.00 -24.71
CA GLU A 215 18.91 7.05 -24.18
C GLU A 215 19.84 6.52 -23.10
N LEU A 216 19.33 5.67 -22.20
CA LEU A 216 20.13 4.99 -21.18
C LEU A 216 21.16 4.05 -21.82
N ARG A 217 20.75 3.26 -22.82
CA ARG A 217 21.65 2.39 -23.58
C ARG A 217 22.78 3.17 -24.24
N LEU A 218 22.47 4.29 -24.89
CA LEU A 218 23.48 5.16 -25.51
C LEU A 218 24.40 5.79 -24.46
N HIS A 219 23.86 6.26 -23.33
CA HIS A 219 24.66 6.82 -22.25
C HIS A 219 25.71 5.84 -21.73
N PHE A 220 25.32 4.59 -21.49
CA PHE A 220 26.26 3.57 -21.05
C PHE A 220 27.26 3.16 -22.14
N SER A 221 26.89 3.23 -23.43
CA SER A 221 27.81 2.95 -24.54
C SER A 221 28.91 4.02 -24.67
N VAL A 222 28.53 5.30 -24.55
CA VAL A 222 29.47 6.43 -24.57
C VAL A 222 30.35 6.42 -23.33
N THR A 223 29.77 6.13 -22.16
CA THR A 223 30.52 6.12 -20.90
C THR A 223 31.49 4.94 -20.82
N LYS A 224 31.11 3.77 -21.35
CA LYS A 224 32.00 2.60 -21.50
C LYS A 224 33.29 2.98 -22.25
N SER A 225 33.15 3.76 -23.33
CA SER A 225 34.26 4.13 -24.20
C SER A 225 35.14 5.25 -23.65
N SER A 226 34.61 6.10 -22.77
CA SER A 226 35.29 7.32 -22.30
C SER A 226 35.88 7.21 -20.89
N GLU A 227 35.24 6.48 -19.96
CA GLU A 227 35.66 6.42 -18.55
C GLU A 227 36.30 5.07 -18.15
N HIS A 228 36.41 4.10 -19.07
CA HIS A 228 36.88 2.72 -18.80
C HIS A 228 36.25 2.12 -17.51
N CYS A 229 34.99 2.47 -17.24
CA CYS A 229 34.29 2.08 -16.04
C CYS A 229 33.63 0.72 -16.23
N TYR A 230 34.07 -0.30 -15.48
CA TYR A 230 33.50 -1.65 -15.55
C TYR A 230 31.98 -1.68 -15.33
N MET A 231 31.47 -0.86 -14.41
CA MET A 231 30.03 -0.78 -14.16
C MET A 231 29.25 -0.23 -15.37
N ALA A 232 29.82 0.73 -16.12
CA ALA A 232 29.20 1.20 -17.36
C ALA A 232 29.18 0.11 -18.43
N GLU A 233 30.23 -0.72 -18.51
CA GLU A 233 30.28 -1.86 -19.42
C GLU A 233 29.25 -2.93 -19.07
N VAL A 234 29.11 -3.26 -17.78
CA VAL A 234 28.09 -4.18 -17.29
C VAL A 234 26.70 -3.67 -17.62
N LEU A 235 26.38 -2.42 -17.26
CA LEU A 235 25.08 -1.82 -17.55
C LEU A 235 24.81 -1.76 -19.06
N TYR A 236 25.78 -1.35 -19.88
CA TYR A 236 25.64 -1.36 -21.34
C TYR A 236 25.31 -2.76 -21.88
N SER A 237 26.01 -3.80 -21.40
CA SER A 237 25.74 -5.20 -21.77
C SER A 237 24.30 -5.60 -21.42
N MET A 238 23.84 -5.23 -20.22
CA MET A 238 22.47 -5.52 -19.77
C MET A 238 21.40 -4.79 -20.57
N TYR A 239 21.61 -3.50 -20.91
CA TYR A 239 20.71 -2.73 -21.79
C TYR A 239 20.74 -3.22 -23.25
N SER A 240 21.81 -3.93 -23.64
CA SER A 240 21.95 -4.52 -24.97
C SER A 240 21.36 -5.95 -25.05
N ASP A 241 21.01 -6.56 -23.92
CA ASP A 241 20.39 -7.88 -23.89
C ASP A 241 18.86 -7.75 -24.10
N PRO A 242 18.31 -8.24 -25.23
CA PRO A 242 16.89 -8.15 -25.53
C PRO A 242 16.00 -8.90 -24.52
N GLN A 243 16.54 -9.86 -23.76
CA GLN A 243 15.75 -10.54 -22.72
C GLN A 243 15.41 -9.59 -21.55
N ASN A 244 16.31 -8.68 -21.18
CA ASN A 244 16.10 -7.78 -20.04
C ASN A 244 14.97 -6.78 -20.31
N ILE A 245 14.95 -6.15 -21.49
CA ILE A 245 13.84 -5.27 -21.88
C ILE A 245 12.52 -6.03 -21.95
N LEU A 246 12.53 -7.29 -22.40
CA LEU A 246 11.32 -8.10 -22.48
C LEU A 246 10.77 -8.45 -21.08
N TYR A 247 11.63 -8.82 -20.12
CA TYR A 247 11.22 -8.99 -18.72
C TYR A 247 10.66 -7.69 -18.12
N LEU A 248 11.33 -6.57 -18.31
CA LEU A 248 10.88 -5.28 -17.79
C LEU A 248 9.54 -4.86 -18.40
N THR A 249 9.34 -5.12 -19.69
CA THR A 249 8.07 -4.84 -20.39
C THR A 249 6.93 -5.66 -19.81
N PHE A 250 7.15 -6.94 -19.53
CA PHE A 250 6.19 -7.77 -18.79
C PHE A 250 5.90 -7.19 -17.41
N LEU A 251 6.95 -6.90 -16.63
CA LEU A 251 6.83 -6.37 -15.27
C LEU A 251 6.08 -5.04 -15.25
N LYS A 252 6.36 -4.09 -16.16
CA LYS A 252 5.63 -2.81 -16.27
C LYS A 252 4.13 -3.02 -16.30
N SER A 253 3.67 -3.97 -17.13
CA SER A 253 2.24 -4.24 -17.28
C SER A 253 1.59 -4.81 -16.02
N VAL A 254 2.23 -5.77 -15.35
CA VAL A 254 1.65 -6.41 -14.16
C VAL A 254 1.78 -5.53 -12.92
N LEU A 255 2.95 -4.92 -12.74
CA LEU A 255 3.21 -4.02 -11.62
C LEU A 255 2.33 -2.76 -11.70
N GLY A 256 2.03 -2.27 -12.91
CA GLY A 256 1.10 -1.16 -13.10
C GLY A 256 -0.29 -1.44 -12.54
N GLU A 257 -0.84 -2.63 -12.78
CA GLU A 257 -2.13 -3.04 -12.22
C GLU A 257 -2.09 -3.15 -10.69
N VAL A 258 -1.03 -3.74 -10.14
CA VAL A 258 -0.84 -3.83 -8.68
C VAL A 258 -0.73 -2.43 -8.06
N GLN A 259 -0.02 -1.51 -8.71
CA GLN A 259 0.15 -0.13 -8.27
C GLN A 259 -1.18 0.65 -8.28
N LEU A 260 -2.06 0.39 -9.25
CA LEU A 260 -3.41 0.97 -9.28
C LEU A 260 -4.25 0.48 -8.10
N ALA A 261 -4.23 -0.82 -7.82
CA ALA A 261 -4.94 -1.38 -6.66
C ALA A 261 -4.42 -0.74 -5.36
N ILE A 262 -3.10 -0.64 -5.17
CA ILE A 262 -2.53 -0.04 -3.97
C ILE A 262 -2.93 1.43 -3.81
N LYS A 263 -2.86 2.23 -4.88
CA LYS A 263 -3.29 3.63 -4.83
C LYS A 263 -4.76 3.77 -4.42
N ALA A 264 -5.62 2.81 -4.80
CA ALA A 264 -7.00 2.79 -4.34
C ALA A 264 -7.09 2.57 -2.82
N PHE A 265 -6.27 1.70 -2.24
CA PHE A 265 -6.19 1.47 -0.78
C PHE A 265 -5.54 2.61 0.00
N GLU A 266 -4.67 3.41 -0.64
CA GLU A 266 -4.04 4.59 -0.05
C GLU A 266 -4.91 5.85 -0.10
N GLY A 267 -6.10 5.79 -0.72
CA GLY A 267 -7.02 6.92 -0.82
C GLY A 267 -7.58 7.38 0.54
N GLU A 268 -7.86 8.68 0.67
CA GLU A 268 -8.37 9.27 1.92
C GLU A 268 -9.86 8.98 2.19
N GLN A 269 -10.67 8.87 1.13
CA GLN A 269 -12.08 8.50 1.21
C GLN A 269 -12.36 7.36 0.25
N VAL A 270 -12.49 6.15 0.78
CA VAL A 270 -12.63 4.96 -0.05
C VAL A 270 -13.79 4.11 0.41
N ASP A 271 -14.62 3.72 -0.56
CA ASP A 271 -15.69 2.77 -0.37
C ASP A 271 -15.10 1.35 -0.23
N PRO A 272 -15.30 0.69 0.92
CA PRO A 272 -14.92 -0.70 1.16
C PRO A 272 -15.29 -1.70 0.05
N LEU A 273 -16.47 -1.55 -0.55
CA LEU A 273 -16.96 -2.45 -1.57
C LEU A 273 -16.16 -2.28 -2.86
N LYS A 274 -15.85 -1.03 -3.22
CA LYS A 274 -14.99 -0.71 -4.37
C LYS A 274 -13.57 -1.22 -4.18
N LEU A 275 -13.05 -1.20 -2.95
CA LEU A 275 -11.74 -1.77 -2.63
C LEU A 275 -11.70 -3.28 -2.85
N LEU A 276 -12.74 -3.98 -2.42
CA LEU A 276 -12.87 -5.42 -2.63
C LEU A 276 -12.98 -5.74 -4.14
N GLU A 277 -13.81 -5.00 -4.86
CA GLU A 277 -13.94 -5.13 -6.31
C GLU A 277 -12.60 -4.90 -7.03
N SER A 278 -11.83 -3.91 -6.59
CA SER A 278 -10.50 -3.61 -7.13
C SER A 278 -9.52 -4.78 -6.95
N LEU A 279 -9.50 -5.43 -5.78
CA LEU A 279 -8.67 -6.61 -5.55
C LEU A 279 -9.12 -7.81 -6.39
N VAL A 280 -10.43 -8.06 -6.47
CA VAL A 280 -10.99 -9.16 -7.27
C VAL A 280 -10.69 -8.93 -8.76
N SER A 281 -10.80 -7.69 -9.22
CA SER A 281 -10.45 -7.30 -10.59
C SER A 281 -8.97 -7.51 -10.87
N LEU A 282 -8.08 -7.12 -9.95
CA LEU A 282 -6.64 -7.37 -10.06
C LEU A 282 -6.34 -8.87 -10.20
N ILE A 283 -6.90 -9.71 -9.32
CA ILE A 283 -6.67 -11.17 -9.39
C ILE A 283 -7.14 -11.74 -10.72
N LYS A 284 -8.36 -11.41 -11.13
CA LYS A 284 -8.92 -11.89 -12.40
C LYS A 284 -8.04 -11.45 -13.58
N SER A 285 -7.67 -10.18 -13.62
CA SER A 285 -6.84 -9.61 -14.68
C SER A 285 -5.47 -10.31 -14.77
N VAL A 286 -4.74 -10.41 -13.65
CA VAL A 286 -3.44 -11.10 -13.59
C VAL A 286 -3.58 -12.57 -14.00
N SER A 287 -4.55 -13.29 -13.45
CA SER A 287 -4.77 -14.72 -13.74
C SER A 287 -5.15 -14.99 -15.21
N SER A 288 -5.91 -14.08 -15.84
CA SER A 288 -6.40 -14.26 -17.21
C SER A 288 -5.31 -14.31 -18.27
N ARG A 289 -4.11 -13.79 -17.94
CA ARG A 289 -2.92 -13.82 -18.80
C ARG A 289 -2.39 -15.24 -19.03
N VAL A 290 -2.61 -16.13 -18.06
CA VAL A 290 -2.11 -17.51 -18.09
C VAL A 290 -3.20 -18.57 -18.17
N LEU A 291 -4.41 -18.27 -17.72
CA LEU A 291 -5.51 -19.23 -17.73
C LEU A 291 -6.04 -19.50 -19.13
N ASN A 292 -6.51 -20.73 -19.33
CA ASN A 292 -7.29 -21.10 -20.49
C ASN A 292 -8.67 -20.40 -20.43
N PRO A 293 -9.07 -19.60 -21.44
CA PRO A 293 -10.38 -18.93 -21.45
C PRO A 293 -11.58 -19.88 -21.36
N LEU A 294 -11.39 -21.15 -21.72
CA LEU A 294 -12.43 -22.18 -21.66
C LEU A 294 -12.51 -22.88 -20.28
N ALA A 295 -11.51 -22.67 -19.42
CA ALA A 295 -11.50 -23.26 -18.08
C ALA A 295 -12.50 -22.51 -17.17
N LYS A 296 -13.30 -23.27 -16.40
CA LYS A 296 -14.25 -22.73 -15.41
C LYS A 296 -13.60 -22.56 -14.04
N THR A 297 -12.35 -22.12 -14.01
CA THR A 297 -11.56 -22.02 -12.78
C THR A 297 -12.06 -20.85 -11.93
N ASP A 298 -12.48 -21.14 -10.70
CA ASP A 298 -12.75 -20.09 -9.71
C ASP A 298 -11.42 -19.68 -9.06
N VAL A 299 -10.82 -18.62 -9.62
CA VAL A 299 -9.52 -18.07 -9.20
C VAL A 299 -9.47 -17.62 -7.74
N LEU A 300 -10.62 -17.43 -7.10
CA LEU A 300 -10.71 -17.07 -5.69
C LEU A 300 -10.74 -18.28 -4.76
N LYS A 301 -11.07 -19.48 -5.26
CA LYS A 301 -11.27 -20.68 -4.43
C LYS A 301 -10.18 -21.74 -4.53
N GLY A 302 -9.38 -21.75 -5.60
CA GLY A 302 -8.39 -22.80 -5.82
C GLY A 302 -7.12 -22.35 -6.56
N PRO A 303 -6.05 -23.18 -6.53
CA PRO A 303 -4.85 -22.98 -7.34
C PRO A 303 -5.18 -23.02 -8.83
N ILE A 304 -4.46 -22.22 -9.61
CA ILE A 304 -4.67 -22.07 -11.06
C ILE A 304 -3.73 -22.96 -11.90
N ASP A 305 -2.81 -23.66 -11.24
CA ASP A 305 -1.71 -24.41 -11.84
C ASP A 305 -2.16 -25.49 -12.85
N GLY A 306 -3.40 -26.01 -12.70
CA GLY A 306 -3.96 -27.05 -13.58
C GLY A 306 -4.62 -26.56 -14.87
N ASP A 307 -4.95 -25.27 -14.97
CA ASP A 307 -5.82 -24.71 -16.03
C ASP A 307 -5.08 -23.72 -16.95
N ILE A 308 -3.75 -23.87 -17.05
CA ILE A 308 -2.89 -22.96 -17.81
C ILE A 308 -3.09 -23.17 -19.32
N SER A 309 -3.25 -22.07 -20.05
CA SER A 309 -3.34 -22.06 -21.51
C SER A 309 -2.08 -22.67 -22.13
N PRO A 310 -2.17 -23.49 -23.19
CA PRO A 310 -1.00 -23.98 -23.92
C PRO A 310 -0.20 -22.84 -24.59
N LYS A 311 -0.85 -21.69 -24.84
CA LYS A 311 -0.20 -20.47 -25.33
C LYS A 311 -0.70 -19.27 -24.53
N PRO A 312 -0.11 -19.00 -23.35
CA PRO A 312 -0.46 -17.85 -22.52
C PRO A 312 -0.27 -16.53 -23.25
N TYR A 313 -1.16 -15.57 -23.01
CA TYR A 313 -1.06 -14.20 -23.52
C TYR A 313 -0.55 -13.29 -22.42
N LEU A 314 0.70 -12.87 -22.50
CA LEU A 314 1.36 -12.13 -21.41
C LEU A 314 1.08 -10.61 -21.43
N GLY A 315 0.22 -10.16 -22.35
CA GLY A 315 -0.20 -8.77 -22.51
C GLY A 315 0.35 -8.12 -23.78
N TYR A 316 -0.38 -7.13 -24.32
CA TYR A 316 -0.08 -6.49 -25.60
C TYR A 316 1.35 -5.97 -25.70
N LEU A 317 1.81 -5.25 -24.68
CA LEU A 317 3.17 -4.69 -24.64
C LEU A 317 4.24 -5.77 -24.74
N PHE A 318 4.05 -6.91 -24.05
CA PHE A 318 4.98 -8.03 -24.10
C PHE A 318 4.99 -8.68 -25.49
N GLU A 319 3.82 -8.98 -26.05
CA GLU A 319 3.71 -9.64 -27.34
C GLU A 319 4.26 -8.78 -28.49
N SER A 320 3.96 -7.46 -28.49
CA SER A 320 4.52 -6.53 -29.47
C SER A 320 6.03 -6.46 -29.36
N LYS A 321 6.54 -6.29 -28.13
CA LYS A 321 7.98 -6.17 -27.90
C LYS A 321 8.73 -7.46 -28.25
N ALA A 322 8.17 -8.64 -27.94
CA ALA A 322 8.74 -9.92 -28.33
C ALA A 322 8.84 -10.06 -29.85
N ALA A 323 7.80 -9.66 -30.58
CA ALA A 323 7.79 -9.67 -32.04
C ALA A 323 8.82 -8.71 -32.66
N GLU A 324 9.02 -7.54 -32.06
CA GLU A 324 10.01 -6.54 -32.49
C GLU A 324 11.47 -6.98 -32.27
N LEU A 325 11.75 -7.72 -31.19
CA LEU A 325 13.12 -8.04 -30.78
C LEU A 325 13.76 -9.19 -31.56
N HIS A 326 12.97 -9.97 -32.32
CA HIS A 326 13.44 -11.12 -33.10
C HIS A 326 14.40 -12.04 -32.32
N LEU A 327 14.04 -12.35 -31.07
CA LEU A 327 14.83 -13.19 -30.17
C LEU A 327 15.05 -14.59 -30.75
N VAL A 328 16.16 -15.22 -30.36
CA VAL A 328 16.36 -16.66 -30.58
C VAL A 328 15.19 -17.41 -29.90
N PRO A 329 14.53 -18.37 -30.57
CA PRO A 329 13.33 -19.01 -30.04
C PRO A 329 13.49 -19.58 -28.62
N GLU A 330 14.65 -20.15 -28.30
CA GLU A 330 14.94 -20.69 -26.97
C GLU A 330 14.94 -19.60 -25.88
N HIS A 331 15.51 -18.43 -26.16
CA HIS A 331 15.52 -17.30 -25.23
C HIS A 331 14.10 -16.78 -24.98
N GLU A 332 13.29 -16.61 -26.05
CA GLU A 332 11.90 -16.17 -25.89
C GLU A 332 11.07 -17.18 -25.07
N ILE A 333 11.22 -18.48 -25.34
CA ILE A 333 10.55 -19.55 -24.58
C ILE A 333 10.94 -19.49 -23.10
N ASN A 334 12.23 -19.29 -22.79
CA ASN A 334 12.70 -19.20 -21.42
C ASN A 334 12.15 -17.97 -20.68
N VAL A 335 12.12 -16.81 -21.34
CA VAL A 335 11.51 -15.59 -20.78
C VAL A 335 10.02 -15.80 -20.53
N ARG A 336 9.27 -16.31 -21.52
CA ARG A 336 7.84 -16.61 -21.39
C ARG A 336 7.55 -17.56 -20.24
N LYS A 337 8.32 -18.66 -20.12
CA LYS A 337 8.16 -19.64 -19.04
C LYS A 337 8.29 -19.00 -17.66
N ARG A 338 9.26 -18.09 -17.48
CA ARG A 338 9.45 -17.37 -16.21
C ARG A 338 8.35 -16.35 -15.94
N CYS A 339 7.89 -15.62 -16.96
CA CYS A 339 6.75 -14.69 -16.83
C CYS A 339 5.43 -15.41 -16.50
N VAL A 340 5.20 -16.60 -17.08
CA VAL A 340 4.07 -17.46 -16.72
C VAL A 340 4.19 -17.92 -15.27
N ALA A 341 5.35 -18.42 -14.85
CA ALA A 341 5.59 -18.81 -13.47
C ALA A 341 5.39 -17.64 -12.48
N PHE A 342 5.85 -16.43 -12.85
CA PHE A 342 5.61 -15.22 -12.07
C PHE A 342 4.11 -14.96 -11.88
N THR A 343 3.35 -15.03 -12.97
CA THR A 343 1.90 -14.76 -12.95
C THR A 343 1.15 -15.79 -12.08
N ILE A 344 1.55 -17.07 -12.16
CA ILE A 344 0.99 -18.14 -11.32
C ILE A 344 1.32 -17.90 -9.85
N SER A 345 2.60 -17.66 -9.52
CA SER A 345 3.05 -17.38 -8.15
C SER A 345 2.33 -16.17 -7.57
N LEU A 346 2.27 -15.05 -8.32
CA LEU A 346 1.57 -13.85 -7.91
C LEU A 346 0.08 -14.12 -7.68
N THR A 347 -0.61 -14.80 -8.60
CA THR A 347 -2.04 -15.12 -8.45
C THR A 347 -2.30 -15.96 -7.20
N ASN A 348 -1.45 -16.96 -6.94
CA ASN A 348 -1.57 -17.80 -5.75
C ASN A 348 -1.33 -17.02 -4.45
N GLU A 349 -0.35 -16.11 -4.41
CA GLU A 349 -0.12 -15.22 -3.26
C GLU A 349 -1.27 -14.23 -3.06
N LEU A 350 -1.77 -13.62 -4.13
CA LEU A 350 -2.92 -12.70 -4.07
C LEU A 350 -4.18 -13.40 -3.57
N ARG A 351 -4.41 -14.67 -3.95
CA ARG A 351 -5.56 -15.45 -3.46
C ARG A 351 -5.53 -15.62 -1.94
N ARG A 352 -4.36 -15.81 -1.32
CA ARG A 352 -4.23 -15.98 0.13
C ARG A 352 -4.75 -14.79 0.93
N LEU A 353 -4.92 -13.62 0.31
CA LEU A 353 -5.60 -12.47 0.92
C LEU A 353 -7.08 -12.76 1.24
N PHE A 354 -7.71 -13.68 0.50
CA PHE A 354 -9.12 -14.02 0.59
C PHE A 354 -9.39 -15.29 1.42
N ASP A 355 -8.36 -16.02 1.84
CA ASP A 355 -8.48 -17.18 2.74
C ASP A 355 -8.91 -16.75 4.17
N VAL A 356 -8.90 -15.46 4.47
CA VAL A 356 -9.51 -14.90 5.68
C VAL A 356 -11.01 -14.77 5.45
N LYS A 357 -11.80 -15.52 6.25
CA LYS A 357 -13.28 -15.44 6.35
C LYS A 357 -13.85 -14.10 5.80
N PRO A 358 -14.37 -14.08 4.56
CA PRO A 358 -14.70 -12.84 3.83
C PRO A 358 -15.66 -11.91 4.57
N HIS A 359 -16.51 -12.50 5.43
CA HIS A 359 -17.45 -11.79 6.27
C HIS A 359 -16.75 -10.88 7.30
N ILE A 360 -15.55 -11.19 7.79
CA ILE A 360 -14.88 -10.37 8.80
C ILE A 360 -14.18 -9.15 8.18
N VAL A 361 -13.55 -9.33 7.01
CA VAL A 361 -12.92 -8.24 6.24
C VAL A 361 -13.98 -7.23 5.79
N LEU A 362 -15.13 -7.71 5.32
CA LEU A 362 -16.27 -6.86 4.97
C LEU A 362 -16.94 -6.24 6.20
N THR A 363 -17.07 -6.94 7.34
CA THR A 363 -17.77 -6.38 8.53
C THR A 363 -16.97 -5.30 9.26
N LEU A 364 -15.63 -5.30 9.16
CA LEU A 364 -14.79 -4.26 9.76
C LEU A 364 -14.55 -3.05 8.84
N LEU A 365 -14.80 -3.20 7.54
CA LEU A 365 -14.80 -2.10 6.60
C LEU A 365 -16.20 -1.51 6.39
N ASN A 366 -17.27 -2.28 6.59
CA ASN A 366 -18.66 -1.86 6.33
C ASN A 366 -19.36 -1.33 7.59
N GLU A 367 -19.83 -0.09 7.53
CA GLU A 367 -20.47 0.64 8.65
C GLU A 367 -21.81 0.03 9.10
N GLN A 368 -22.43 -0.83 8.29
CA GLN A 368 -23.83 -1.23 8.50
C GLN A 368 -24.08 -2.48 9.36
N ARG A 369 -23.05 -3.13 9.91
CA ARG A 369 -23.23 -4.38 10.70
C ARG A 369 -22.73 -4.36 12.14
N VAL A 370 -22.40 -3.18 12.68
CA VAL A 370 -22.03 -3.01 14.10
C VAL A 370 -23.26 -2.91 15.02
N LEU A 371 -24.46 -2.75 14.46
CA LEU A 371 -25.71 -2.73 15.23
C LEU A 371 -26.25 -4.17 15.42
N PRO A 372 -26.50 -4.63 16.65
CA PRO A 372 -27.33 -5.81 16.86
C PRO A 372 -28.77 -5.43 16.45
N PHE A 373 -29.23 -5.97 15.32
CA PHE A 373 -30.63 -5.91 14.95
C PHE A 373 -31.39 -6.89 15.84
N ASP A 374 -32.08 -6.38 16.86
CA ASP A 374 -33.09 -7.12 17.62
C ASP A 374 -34.39 -7.14 16.81
N PRO A 375 -34.85 -8.30 16.29
CA PRO A 375 -36.05 -8.36 15.48
C PRO A 375 -37.27 -8.46 16.39
N SER A 376 -37.72 -7.33 16.95
CA SER A 376 -39.08 -7.20 17.45
C SER A 376 -39.87 -6.17 16.62
N PRO A 377 -41.13 -6.47 16.22
CA PRO A 377 -41.84 -5.67 15.24
C PRO A 377 -42.60 -4.54 15.93
N VAL A 378 -42.20 -3.29 15.72
CA VAL A 378 -43.04 -2.14 16.08
C VAL A 378 -43.32 -1.28 14.86
N ALA A 379 -44.54 -1.47 14.38
CA ALA A 379 -45.46 -0.53 13.76
C ALA A 379 -44.92 0.50 12.74
N LYS A 380 -45.35 0.27 11.50
CA LYS A 380 -45.46 1.25 10.42
C LYS A 380 -46.08 2.56 10.92
N HIS A 381 -45.38 3.67 10.71
CA HIS A 381 -46.02 4.90 10.26
C HIS A 381 -45.10 5.62 9.27
N SER A 382 -45.56 5.70 8.03
CA SER A 382 -44.99 6.58 7.00
C SER A 382 -45.22 8.03 7.39
N GLN A 383 -44.23 8.87 7.17
CA GLN A 383 -44.45 10.14 6.49
C GLN A 383 -43.15 10.60 5.83
N ALA A 384 -43.23 10.70 4.51
CA ALA A 384 -42.23 11.34 3.68
C ALA A 384 -42.23 12.85 3.96
N ALA A 385 -41.04 13.44 4.04
CA ALA A 385 -40.85 14.87 3.81
C ALA A 385 -39.53 15.04 3.07
N GLN A 386 -39.64 15.26 1.76
CA GLN A 386 -38.60 15.86 0.94
C GLN A 386 -38.35 17.28 1.46
N PHE A 387 -37.10 17.67 1.69
CA PHE A 387 -36.70 19.07 1.60
C PHE A 387 -35.32 19.20 0.95
N SER A 388 -35.37 19.80 -0.23
CA SER A 388 -34.26 20.38 -0.98
C SER A 388 -33.70 21.60 -0.26
N CYS A 389 -32.38 21.68 -0.09
CA CYS A 389 -31.71 22.91 0.32
C CYS A 389 -30.89 23.47 -0.84
N THR A 390 -31.41 24.56 -1.40
CA THR A 390 -30.73 25.54 -2.24
C THR A 390 -29.68 26.30 -1.42
N SER A 391 -28.56 26.59 -2.07
CA SER A 391 -27.43 27.39 -1.60
C SER A 391 -27.76 28.90 -1.55
N PRO A 392 -27.20 29.68 -0.62
CA PRO A 392 -27.24 31.13 -0.70
C PRO A 392 -25.85 31.73 -0.98
N SER A 393 -25.74 32.41 -2.12
CA SER A 393 -24.69 33.38 -2.41
C SER A 393 -25.33 34.71 -2.78
N GLN A 394 -24.76 35.79 -2.21
CA GLN A 394 -24.93 37.20 -2.56
C GLN A 394 -26.15 37.94 -2.00
N LEU A 395 -25.87 38.95 -1.17
CA LEU A 395 -26.38 40.32 -1.34
C LEU A 395 -25.56 41.28 -0.45
N GLN A 396 -24.93 42.26 -1.09
CA GLN A 396 -24.32 43.47 -0.52
C GLN A 396 -25.23 44.67 -0.82
N SER A 397 -25.00 45.76 -0.07
CA SER A 397 -25.65 47.09 -0.06
C SER A 397 -26.99 47.11 0.69
N GLU A 398 -27.25 48.03 1.62
CA GLU A 398 -27.05 49.48 1.57
C GLU A 398 -26.56 50.10 2.90
N ARG A 399 -25.97 51.31 2.78
CA ARG A 399 -25.57 52.21 3.87
C ARG A 399 -26.76 53.09 4.30
N GLY A 400 -26.78 53.51 5.56
CA GLY A 400 -27.61 54.63 6.03
C GLY A 400 -27.32 54.98 7.49
N ASP A 401 -26.77 56.19 7.68
CA ASP A 401 -26.27 56.80 8.92
C ASP A 401 -27.31 56.96 10.04
N VAL A 402 -26.89 56.82 11.32
CA VAL A 402 -27.40 57.62 12.46
C VAL A 402 -26.32 57.77 13.53
N HIS A 403 -25.95 59.02 13.85
CA HIS A 403 -25.10 59.44 14.97
C HIS A 403 -25.84 59.39 16.33
N PRO A 404 -25.12 59.34 17.48
CA PRO A 404 -25.70 59.09 18.81
C PRO A 404 -26.02 60.40 19.55
N PRO A 405 -26.81 60.37 20.65
CA PRO A 405 -26.82 61.46 21.61
C PRO A 405 -25.94 61.15 22.83
N VAL A 406 -25.20 62.18 23.20
CA VAL A 406 -24.55 62.39 24.49
C VAL A 406 -25.62 62.72 25.53
N SER A 407 -25.61 62.02 26.67
CA SER A 407 -25.74 62.51 28.06
C SER A 407 -25.79 61.30 29.00
#